data_AF-A0A352RUK1-F1
#
_entry.id   AF-A0A352RUK1-F1
#
_cell.length_a   1.000
_cell.length_b   1.000
_cell.length_c   1.000
_cell.angle_alpha   90.00
_cell.angle_beta   90.00
_cell.angle_gamma   90.00
#
_symmetry.space_group_name_H-M   'P 1'
#
loop_
_entity.id
_entity.type
_entity.pdbx_description
1 polymer ?
#
loop_
_entity_poly.entity_id
_entity_poly.type
_entity_poly.pdbx_seq_one_letter_code
_entity_poly.pdbx_strand_id
1 'polypeptide(L)' 'MTISTNTAAQILEQLADALIFADTDGRITGWNHAAAELFGYGSDEALGQ' A
#
# COMPACT_ATOMS: atom_id res chain seq x y z
N MET A 1 4.43 -12.19 23.44
CA MET A 1 4.84 -11.06 22.58
C MET A 1 3.80 -10.92 21.50
N THR A 2 2.74 -10.16 21.77
CA THR A 2 1.67 -9.92 20.80
C THR A 2 2.18 -8.83 19.88
N ILE A 3 2.53 -9.17 18.64
CA ILE A 3 2.91 -8.17 17.65
C ILE A 3 1.63 -7.38 17.36
N SER A 4 1.57 -6.16 17.89
CA SER A 4 0.51 -5.20 17.59
C SER A 4 0.44 -5.05 16.08
N THR A 5 -0.74 -5.26 15.50
CA THR A 5 -1.05 -5.24 14.06
C THR A 5 -0.57 -3.98 13.32
N ASN A 6 -0.23 -2.91 14.04
CA ASN A 6 0.30 -1.66 13.51
C ASN A 6 1.72 -1.78 12.92
N THR A 7 2.58 -2.63 13.47
CA THR A 7 4.00 -2.70 13.03
C THR A 7 4.13 -3.23 11.61
N ALA A 8 3.33 -4.22 11.22
CA ALA A 8 3.36 -4.77 9.87
C ALA A 8 2.93 -3.72 8.83
N ALA A 9 1.84 -2.99 9.09
CA ALA A 9 1.38 -1.91 8.21
C ALA A 9 2.44 -0.80 8.06
N GLN A 10 3.09 -0.41 9.16
CA GLN A 10 4.17 0.58 9.13
C GLN A 10 5.39 0.11 8.34
N ILE A 11 5.76 -1.17 8.45
CA ILE A 11 6.85 -1.73 7.65
C ILE A 11 6.50 -1.63 6.17
N LEU A 12 5.31 -2.07 5.76
CA LEU A 12 4.87 -2.03 4.36
C LEU A 12 4.84 -0.60 3.80
N GLU A 13 4.39 0.36 4.61
CA GLU A 13 4.35 1.78 4.23
C GLU A 13 5.75 2.39 4.05
N GLN A 14 6.73 1.93 4.84
CA GLN A 14 8.11 2.46 4.82
C GLN A 14 9.05 1.73 3.84
N LEU A 15 8.58 0.67 3.18
CA LEU A 15 9.40 -0.02 2.18
C LEU A 15 9.66 0.90 0.99
N ALA A 16 10.92 0.94 0.56
CA ALA A 16 11.36 1.76 -0.57
C ALA A 16 10.84 1.26 -1.92
N ASP A 17 10.52 -0.04 -2.01
CA ASP A 17 9.92 -0.61 -3.21
C ASP A 17 8.42 -0.31 -3.25
N ALA A 18 7.93 0.02 -4.46
CA ALA A 18 6.51 0.21 -4.69
C ALA A 18 5.74 -1.09 -4.42
N LEU A 19 4.72 -1.00 -3.56
CA LEU A 19 3.84 -2.12 -3.21
C LEU A 19 2.40 -1.80 -3.53
N ILE A 20 1.78 -2.71 -4.28
CA ILE A 20 0.39 -2.62 -4.74
C ILE A 20 -0.29 -3.95 -4.45
N PHE A 21 -1.45 -3.89 -3.81
CA PHE A 21 -2.30 -5.05 -3.56
C PHE A 21 -3.62 -4.87 -4.31
N ALA A 22 -4.12 -5.95 -4.91
CA ALA A 22 -5.44 -5.98 -5.52
C ALA A 22 -6.22 -7.19 -5.00
N ASP A 23 -7.54 -7.07 -4.94
CA ASP A 23 -8.42 -8.21 -4.67
C ASP A 23 -8.61 -9.09 -5.92
N THR A 24 -9.44 -10.12 -5.81
CA THR A 24 -9.71 -11.05 -6.91
C THR A 24 -10.46 -10.43 -8.08
N ASP A 25 -11.12 -9.30 -7.87
CA ASP A 25 -11.83 -8.53 -8.90
C ASP A 25 -10.92 -7.48 -9.53
N GLY A 26 -9.66 -7.40 -9.09
CA GLY A 26 -8.66 -6.47 -9.59
C GLY A 26 -8.69 -5.10 -8.92
N ARG A 27 -9.54 -4.89 -7.90
CA ARG A 27 -9.63 -3.60 -7.22
C ARG A 27 -8.42 -3.37 -6.33
N ILE A 28 -7.81 -2.19 -6.42
CA ILE A 28 -6.64 -1.86 -5.62
C ILE A 28 -7.05 -1.71 -4.15
N THR A 29 -6.45 -2.49 -3.27
CA THR A 29 -6.73 -2.54 -1.82
C THR A 29 -5.57 -2.09 -0.95
N GLY A 30 -4.39 -1.87 -1.52
CA GLY A 30 -3.26 -1.31 -0.81
C GLY A 30 -2.28 -0.62 -1.74
N TRP A 31 -1.72 0.47 -1.23
CA TRP A 31 -0.87 1.41 -1.95
C TRP A 31 0.06 2.09 -0.96
N ASN A 32 1.37 1.87 -1.06
CA ASN A 32 2.34 2.52 -0.19
C ASN A 32 2.88 3.83 -0.80
N HIS A 33 3.59 4.61 0.02
CA HIS A 33 4.31 5.82 -0.40
C HIS A 33 5.16 5.64 -1.67
N ALA A 34 5.95 4.56 -1.77
CA ALA A 34 6.81 4.33 -2.92
C ALA A 34 6.02 4.11 -4.22
N ALA A 35 4.83 3.50 -4.16
CA ALA A 35 3.92 3.41 -5.30
C ALA A 35 3.43 4.81 -5.73
N ALA A 36 3.11 5.68 -4.78
CA ALA A 36 2.70 7.05 -5.10
C ALA A 36 3.81 7.84 -5.83
N GLU A 37 5.07 7.68 -5.40
CA GLU A 37 6.21 8.31 -6.06
C GLU A 37 6.44 7.75 -7.47
N LEU A 38 6.33 6.43 -7.65
CA LEU A 38 6.57 5.78 -8.93
C LEU A 38 5.51 6.15 -9.98
N PHE A 39 4.24 6.20 -9.59
CA PHE A 39 3.12 6.42 -10.52
C PHE A 39 2.65 7.88 -10.59
N GLY A 40 3.02 8.72 -9.63
CA GLY A 40 2.75 10.16 -9.62
C GLY A 40 1.36 10.56 -9.11
N TYR A 41 0.64 9.68 -8.43
CA TYR A 41 -0.66 9.94 -7.82
C TYR A 41 -0.81 9.23 -6.47
N GLY A 42 -1.69 9.76 -5.61
CA GLY A 42 -1.83 9.33 -4.22
C GLY A 42 -2.65 8.05 -4.04
N SER A 43 -2.64 7.51 -2.82
CA SER A 43 -3.48 6.36 -2.44
C SER A 43 -4.98 6.70 -2.49
N ASP A 44 -5.34 7.97 -2.29
CA ASP A 44 -6.70 8.49 -2.44
C ASP A 44 -7.23 8.38 -3.88
N GLU A 45 -6.35 8.40 -4.87
CA GLU A 45 -6.69 8.22 -6.29
C GLU A 45 -6.64 6.76 -6.70
N ALA A 46 -5.69 5.99 -6.15
CA ALA A 46 -5.44 4.60 -6.51
C ALA A 46 -6.43 3.60 -5.88
N LEU A 47 -6.77 3.78 -4.60
CA LEU A 47 -7.54 2.78 -3.86
C LEU A 47 -8.96 2.64 -4.43
N GLY A 48 -9.37 1.40 -4.69
CA GLY A 48 -10.70 1.04 -5.17
C GLY A 48 -10.91 1.18 -6.69
N GLN A 49 -9.92 1.67 -7.43
CA GLN A 49 -9.86 1.58 -8.89
C GLN A 49 -9.72 0.14 -9.36
#